data_AF-A0A2E7RXZ1-F1
#
_entry.id   AF-A0A2E7RXZ1-F1
#
_cell.length_a   1.000
_cell.length_b   1.000
_cell.length_c   1.000
_cell.angle_alpha   90.00
_cell.angle_beta   90.00
_cell.angle_gamma   90.00
#
_symmetry.space_group_name_H-M   'P 1'
#
loop_
_entity.id
_entity.type
_entity.pdbx_description
1 polymer ?
#
loop_
_entity_poly.entity_id
_entity_poly.type
_entity_poly.pdbx_seq_one_letter_code
_entity_poly.pdbx_strand_id
1 'polypeptide(L)'
;MPINHLLRNLENRERRTGDSRPTWLVELIDQAADLFEPLMSVSRVGFDCWPTEKDWMVFLFLGDTEIVGGRDDGRLDPLEFRFDLLGLLDLLEDVQQIQWMVLPVGNDPSDNDRSYISIVAHYQGHPVSLRLLSISPENAGPGLRLFPNGDCQPT
;
A
#
# COMPACT_ATOMS: atom_id res chain seq x y z
N MET A 1 23.36 -0.59 3.33
CA MET A 1 22.79 -0.48 1.97
C MET A 1 21.72 0.61 2.01
N PRO A 2 21.84 1.75 1.31
CA PRO A 2 20.90 2.85 1.47
C PRO A 2 19.60 2.62 0.68
N ILE A 3 18.48 3.04 1.26
CA ILE A 3 17.09 2.74 0.90
C ILE A 3 16.64 3.39 -0.42
N ASN A 4 17.34 4.44 -0.89
CA ASN A 4 17.02 5.15 -2.15
C ASN A 4 17.01 4.22 -3.39
N HIS A 5 17.62 3.04 -3.29
CA HIS A 5 17.61 2.07 -4.38
C HIS A 5 16.34 1.20 -4.46
N LEU A 6 15.55 1.12 -3.38
CA LEU A 6 14.35 0.27 -3.32
C LEU A 6 13.09 0.99 -3.78
N LEU A 7 12.91 2.26 -3.45
CA LEU A 7 11.80 3.08 -3.97
C LEU A 7 11.91 3.27 -5.49
N ARG A 8 13.14 3.48 -5.99
CA ARG A 8 13.44 3.57 -7.44
C ARG A 8 13.15 2.28 -8.22
N ASN A 9 13.02 1.14 -7.54
CA ASN A 9 12.64 -0.13 -8.19
C ASN A 9 11.13 -0.25 -8.43
N LEU A 10 10.30 0.56 -7.76
CA LEU A 10 8.85 0.66 -8.05
C LEU A 10 8.59 1.43 -9.35
N GLU A 11 9.44 2.40 -9.68
CA GLU A 11 9.27 3.29 -10.84
C GLU A 11 9.56 2.62 -12.20
N ASN A 12 10.28 1.49 -12.21
CA ASN A 12 10.88 0.93 -13.43
C ASN A 12 10.22 -0.36 -13.97
N ARG A 13 8.97 -0.68 -13.59
CA ARG A 13 8.40 -2.00 -13.92
C ARG A 13 7.37 -2.01 -15.05
N GLU A 14 7.77 -2.66 -16.14
CA GLU A 14 6.91 -3.09 -17.25
C GLU A 14 5.75 -3.96 -16.73
N ARG A 15 4.53 -3.66 -17.19
CA ARG A 15 3.31 -4.45 -16.90
C ARG A 15 3.54 -5.89 -17.33
N ARG A 16 3.68 -6.81 -16.37
CA ARG A 16 3.83 -8.24 -16.66
C ARG A 16 2.49 -8.79 -17.17
N THR A 17 2.45 -9.20 -18.42
CA THR A 17 1.32 -9.92 -19.03
C THR A 17 1.21 -11.33 -18.43
N GLY A 18 0.15 -11.58 -17.67
CA GLY A 18 -0.18 -12.87 -17.06
C GLY A 18 -0.12 -12.83 -15.54
N ASP A 19 -1.29 -12.96 -14.90
CA ASP A 19 -1.39 -13.02 -13.44
C ASP A 19 -0.84 -14.36 -12.94
N SER A 20 0.43 -14.34 -12.53
CA SER A 20 1.22 -15.52 -12.11
C SER A 20 1.30 -15.63 -10.58
N ARG A 21 0.44 -14.90 -9.87
CA ARG A 21 0.43 -14.88 -8.41
C ARG A 21 -0.14 -16.20 -7.87
N PRO A 22 0.50 -16.82 -6.86
CA PRO A 22 -0.07 -17.95 -6.16
C PRO A 22 -1.40 -17.59 -5.49
N THR A 23 -2.33 -18.54 -5.41
CA THR A 23 -3.65 -18.30 -4.81
C THR A 23 -3.56 -17.89 -3.34
N TRP A 24 -2.67 -18.52 -2.57
CA TRP A 24 -2.45 -18.17 -1.17
C TRP A 24 -2.05 -16.69 -0.98
N LEU A 25 -1.33 -16.11 -1.96
CA LEU A 25 -0.89 -14.72 -1.89
C LEU A 25 -2.06 -13.77 -2.09
N VAL A 26 -2.95 -14.11 -3.04
CA VAL A 26 -4.19 -13.34 -3.27
C VAL A 26 -5.07 -13.40 -2.03
N GLU A 27 -5.24 -14.57 -1.43
CA GLU A 27 -5.99 -14.74 -0.18
C GLU A 27 -5.43 -13.92 0.99
N LEU A 28 -4.10 -13.85 1.13
CA LEU A 28 -3.45 -13.02 2.14
C LEU A 28 -3.73 -11.53 1.90
N ILE A 29 -3.60 -11.07 0.65
CA ILE A 29 -3.81 -9.67 0.28
C ILE A 29 -5.27 -9.26 0.51
N ASP A 30 -6.22 -10.10 0.12
CA ASP A 30 -7.64 -9.84 0.30
C ASP A 30 -8.00 -9.76 1.79
N GLN A 31 -7.55 -10.72 2.61
CA GLN A 31 -7.79 -10.68 4.06
C GLN A 31 -7.10 -9.49 4.75
N ALA A 32 -5.89 -9.13 4.33
CA ALA A 32 -5.20 -7.98 4.88
C ALA A 32 -5.84 -6.65 4.44
N ALA A 33 -6.47 -6.60 3.26
CA ALA A 33 -7.20 -5.43 2.78
C ALA A 33 -8.43 -5.12 3.65
N ASP A 34 -9.10 -6.16 4.16
CA ASP A 34 -10.25 -6.02 5.06
C ASP A 34 -9.88 -5.43 6.44
N LEU A 35 -8.59 -5.34 6.76
CA LEU A 35 -8.09 -4.76 8.01
C LEU A 35 -7.88 -3.23 7.95
N PHE A 36 -8.08 -2.63 6.78
CA PHE A 36 -8.10 -1.17 6.66
C PHE A 36 -9.41 -0.59 7.20
N GLU A 37 -9.29 0.43 8.03
CA GLU A 37 -10.42 1.19 8.58
C GLU A 37 -10.31 2.67 8.16
N PRO A 38 -10.82 3.04 6.97
CA PRO A 38 -10.86 4.44 6.55
C PRO A 38 -11.73 5.29 7.49
N LEU A 39 -11.26 6.50 7.84
CA LEU A 39 -11.92 7.33 8.85
C LEU A 39 -13.06 8.20 8.30
N MET A 40 -12.93 8.70 7.07
CA MET A 40 -13.83 9.73 6.51
C MET A 40 -14.49 9.34 5.18
N SER A 41 -13.86 8.48 4.39
CA SER A 41 -14.34 8.09 3.06
C SER A 41 -13.97 6.65 2.72
N VAL A 42 -14.72 6.05 1.78
CA VAL A 42 -14.40 4.72 1.26
C VAL A 42 -13.40 4.90 0.13
N SER A 43 -12.18 4.37 0.25
CA SER A 43 -11.23 4.24 -0.86
C SER A 43 -10.86 2.77 -1.06
N ARG A 44 -10.30 2.45 -2.22
CA ARG A 44 -9.79 1.11 -2.51
C ARG A 44 -8.43 0.92 -1.82
N VAL A 45 -8.26 -0.25 -1.21
CA VAL A 45 -6.94 -0.74 -0.84
C VAL A 45 -6.19 -1.06 -2.14
N GLY A 46 -5.02 -0.45 -2.29
CA GLY A 46 -4.06 -0.74 -3.33
C GLY A 46 -2.96 -1.66 -2.81
N PHE A 47 -2.38 -2.43 -3.73
CA PHE A 47 -1.27 -3.30 -3.41
C PHE A 47 -0.30 -3.45 -4.58
N ASP A 48 0.94 -3.76 -4.26
CA ASP A 48 1.94 -4.23 -5.23
C ASP A 48 2.68 -5.43 -4.63
N CYS A 49 3.05 -6.40 -5.46
CA CYS A 49 3.72 -7.59 -4.98
C CYS A 49 4.63 -8.24 -6.02
N TRP A 50 5.70 -8.86 -5.56
CA TRP A 50 6.60 -9.64 -6.41
C TRP A 50 7.36 -10.70 -5.63
N PRO A 51 7.77 -11.79 -6.30
CA PRO A 51 8.66 -12.75 -5.68
C PRO A 51 10.07 -12.17 -5.59
N THR A 52 10.76 -12.46 -4.49
CA THR A 52 12.19 -12.29 -4.31
C THR A 52 12.87 -13.67 -4.36
N GLU A 53 14.19 -13.72 -4.11
CA GLU A 53 14.89 -15.00 -3.98
C GLU A 53 14.43 -15.83 -2.77
N LYS A 54 13.84 -15.19 -1.75
CA LYS A 54 13.57 -15.81 -0.44
C LYS A 54 12.12 -15.78 -0.02
N ASP A 55 11.36 -14.79 -0.48
CA ASP A 55 10.00 -14.51 -0.03
C ASP A 55 9.15 -13.85 -1.12
N TRP A 56 7.87 -13.64 -0.82
CA TRP A 56 7.06 -12.67 -1.55
C TRP A 56 7.08 -11.32 -0.84
N MET A 57 7.46 -10.28 -1.57
CA MET A 57 7.35 -8.91 -1.11
C MET A 57 5.95 -8.39 -1.45
N VAL A 58 5.26 -7.83 -0.46
CA VAL A 58 3.90 -7.30 -0.59
C VAL A 58 3.84 -5.93 0.04
N PHE A 59 3.33 -4.96 -0.71
CA PHE A 59 3.03 -3.62 -0.25
C PHE A 59 1.52 -3.44 -0.22
N LEU A 60 1.01 -2.88 0.88
CA LEU A 60 -0.39 -2.54 1.08
C LEU A 60 -0.49 -1.05 1.41
N PHE A 61 -1.49 -0.38 0.84
CA PHE A 61 -1.74 1.03 1.04
C PHE A 61 -3.20 1.38 0.74
N LEU A 62 -3.69 2.49 1.28
CA LEU A 62 -5.00 3.03 0.89
C LEU A 62 -4.80 4.04 -0.23
N GLY A 63 -5.51 3.87 -1.35
CA GLY A 63 -5.36 4.74 -2.53
C GLY A 63 -5.85 6.17 -2.26
N ASP A 64 -5.16 7.16 -2.81
CA ASP A 64 -5.49 8.59 -2.65
C ASP A 64 -6.82 8.95 -3.33
N THR A 65 -7.45 10.04 -2.88
CA THR A 65 -8.65 10.61 -3.53
C THR A 65 -8.26 11.69 -4.53
N GLU A 66 -8.67 11.55 -5.78
CA GLU A 66 -8.58 12.60 -6.80
C GLU A 66 -9.78 13.54 -6.70
N ILE A 67 -9.51 14.84 -6.59
CA ILE A 67 -10.52 15.89 -6.76
C ILE A 67 -10.78 16.10 -8.25
N VAL A 68 -12.03 15.94 -8.69
CA VAL A 68 -12.41 16.11 -10.09
C VAL A 68 -13.26 17.36 -10.26
N GLY A 69 -12.84 18.25 -11.14
CA GLY A 69 -13.50 19.50 -11.48
C GLY A 69 -13.28 20.64 -10.48
N GLY A 70 -13.61 21.86 -10.92
CA GLY A 70 -13.42 23.07 -10.11
C GLY A 70 -11.97 23.54 -10.09
N ARG A 71 -11.59 24.28 -9.05
CA ARG A 71 -10.26 24.92 -8.95
C ARG A 71 -9.15 23.92 -8.59
N ASP A 72 -9.51 22.85 -7.88
CA ASP A 72 -8.57 21.89 -7.30
C ASP A 72 -8.53 20.58 -8.12
N ASP A 73 -8.99 20.62 -9.38
CA ASP A 73 -9.04 19.48 -10.30
C ASP A 73 -7.67 18.80 -10.47
N GLY A 74 -7.63 17.48 -10.32
CA GLY A 74 -6.44 16.64 -10.37
C GLY A 74 -5.63 16.58 -9.08
N ARG A 75 -6.04 17.26 -8.00
CA ARG A 75 -5.36 17.15 -6.70
C ARG A 75 -5.59 15.76 -6.10
N LEU A 76 -4.51 15.12 -5.65
CA LEU A 76 -4.54 13.86 -4.92
C LEU A 76 -4.43 14.13 -3.41
N ASP A 77 -5.48 13.78 -2.68
CA ASP A 77 -5.52 13.91 -1.23
C ASP A 77 -5.39 12.50 -0.60
N PRO A 78 -4.31 12.26 0.18
CA PRO A 78 -4.18 11.07 1.02
C PRO A 78 -5.37 10.90 1.96
N LEU A 79 -5.80 9.66 2.18
CA LEU A 79 -6.84 9.37 3.17
C LEU A 79 -6.27 9.10 4.56
N GLU A 80 -6.99 9.55 5.56
CA GLU A 80 -6.79 9.11 6.94
C GLU A 80 -7.42 7.73 7.15
N PHE A 81 -6.64 6.80 7.72
CA PHE A 81 -7.11 5.46 8.05
C PHE A 81 -6.46 4.95 9.32
N ARG A 82 -7.11 3.96 9.94
CA ARG A 82 -6.48 3.04 10.89
C ARG A 82 -6.29 1.69 10.23
N PHE A 83 -5.42 0.89 10.79
CA PHE A 83 -5.19 -0.47 10.32
C PHE A 83 -5.13 -1.40 11.52
N ASP A 84 -5.86 -2.51 11.47
CA ASP A 84 -5.84 -3.53 12.52
C ASP A 84 -4.56 -4.37 12.43
N LEU A 85 -3.52 -3.94 13.14
CA LEU A 85 -2.27 -4.66 13.22
C LEU A 85 -2.38 -5.98 13.98
N LEU A 86 -3.30 -6.09 14.94
CA LEU A 86 -3.48 -7.35 15.67
C LEU A 86 -4.14 -8.38 14.75
N GLY A 87 -5.20 -7.99 14.04
CA GLY A 87 -5.81 -8.81 13.01
C GLY A 87 -4.80 -9.29 11.96
N LEU A 88 -3.87 -8.43 11.53
CA LEU A 88 -2.83 -8.85 10.58
C LEU A 88 -1.88 -9.88 11.18
N LEU A 89 -1.49 -9.73 12.45
CA LEU A 89 -0.64 -10.70 13.13
C LEU A 89 -1.34 -12.04 13.34
N ASP A 90 -2.66 -12.05 13.54
CA ASP A 90 -3.45 -13.27 13.66
C ASP A 90 -3.55 -14.06 12.33
N LEU A 91 -3.41 -13.39 11.18
CA LEU A 91 -3.33 -14.06 9.87
C LEU A 91 -1.98 -14.75 9.64
N LEU A 92 -0.91 -14.27 10.29
CA LEU A 92 0.46 -14.67 9.99
C LEU A 92 0.97 -15.79 10.91
N GLU A 93 1.82 -16.63 10.35
CA GLU A 93 2.54 -17.70 11.03
C GLU A 93 3.99 -17.29 11.23
N ASP A 94 4.63 -17.71 12.33
CA ASP A 94 6.08 -17.53 12.56
C ASP A 94 6.58 -16.10 12.27
N VAL A 95 5.99 -15.08 12.91
CA VAL A 95 6.41 -13.69 12.71
C VAL A 95 7.84 -13.50 13.24
N GLN A 96 8.81 -13.30 12.36
CA GLN A 96 10.22 -13.18 12.75
C GLN A 96 10.64 -11.74 13.05
N GLN A 97 10.00 -10.76 12.41
CA GLN A 97 10.38 -9.36 12.55
C GLN A 97 9.19 -8.43 12.32
N ILE A 98 9.06 -7.41 13.18
CA ILE A 98 8.15 -6.28 13.02
C ILE A 98 8.96 -5.00 13.22
N GLN A 99 8.85 -4.06 12.30
CA GLN A 99 9.54 -2.78 12.36
C GLN A 99 8.62 -1.65 11.93
N TRP A 100 8.68 -0.55 12.64
CA TRP A 100 8.13 0.72 12.16
C TRP A 100 9.28 1.58 11.67
N MET A 101 9.23 1.97 10.39
CA MET A 101 10.19 2.87 9.80
C MET A 101 9.54 4.25 9.62
N VAL A 102 10.26 5.27 10.07
CA VAL A 102 9.92 6.66 9.87
C VAL A 102 11.00 7.27 8.97
N LEU A 103 10.56 7.86 7.86
CA LEU A 103 11.39 8.66 6.97
C LEU A 103 11.03 10.12 7.26
N PRO A 104 11.83 10.84 8.06
CA PRO A 104 11.57 12.23 8.34
C PRO A 104 11.77 13.06 7.07
N VAL A 105 10.76 13.85 6.73
CA VAL A 105 10.67 14.74 5.56
C VAL A 105 12.01 15.44 5.26
N GLY A 106 12.56 15.20 4.07
CA GLY A 106 13.52 16.10 3.44
C GLY A 106 12.86 17.44 3.09
N ASN A 107 13.61 18.54 3.00
CA ASN A 107 13.11 19.92 2.78
C ASN A 107 12.27 20.15 1.48
N ASP A 108 11.96 19.11 0.71
CA ASP A 108 11.23 19.19 -0.54
C ASP A 108 9.76 18.74 -0.34
N PRO A 109 8.76 19.58 -0.66
CA PRO A 109 7.35 19.19 -0.62
C PRO A 109 6.97 18.10 -1.64
N SER A 110 7.86 17.73 -2.57
CA SER A 110 7.73 16.55 -3.42
C SER A 110 8.28 15.27 -2.79
N ASP A 111 9.01 15.38 -1.66
CA ASP A 111 9.46 14.22 -0.89
C ASP A 111 8.26 13.71 -0.09
N ASN A 112 7.50 12.80 -0.72
CA ASN A 112 6.47 12.01 -0.07
C ASN A 112 7.11 10.97 0.86
N ASP A 113 8.02 11.41 1.72
CA ASP A 113 8.71 10.60 2.71
C ASP A 113 7.70 10.12 3.74
N ARG A 114 7.37 8.83 3.63
CA ARG A 114 6.25 8.21 4.32
C ARG A 114 6.72 7.14 5.29
N SER A 115 6.08 7.09 6.44
CA SER A 115 6.31 6.03 7.41
C SER A 115 5.66 4.74 6.95
N TYR A 116 6.21 3.60 7.34
CA TYR A 116 5.60 2.31 7.05
C TYR A 116 5.91 1.28 8.12
N ILE A 117 5.04 0.30 8.24
CA ILE A 117 5.26 -0.88 9.08
C ILE A 117 5.72 -2.01 8.18
N SER A 118 6.79 -2.69 8.56
CA SER A 118 7.37 -3.85 7.89
C SER A 118 7.22 -5.07 8.78
N ILE A 119 6.75 -6.18 8.19
CA ILE A 119 6.63 -7.47 8.86
C ILE A 119 7.28 -8.54 7.98
N VAL A 120 8.09 -9.41 8.58
CA VAL A 120 8.61 -10.63 7.95
C VAL A 120 8.01 -11.80 8.71
N ALA A 121 7.33 -12.69 7.99
CA ALA A 121 6.58 -13.81 8.55
C ALA A 121 6.38 -14.93 7.52
N HIS A 122 5.61 -15.95 7.88
CA HIS A 122 5.00 -16.91 6.98
C HIS A 122 3.49 -16.73 6.89
N TYR A 123 2.89 -17.21 5.81
CA TYR A 123 1.45 -17.37 5.65
C TYR A 123 1.17 -18.69 4.96
N GLN A 124 0.40 -19.58 5.59
CA GLN A 124 0.17 -20.95 5.13
C GLN A 124 1.50 -21.67 4.77
N GLY A 125 2.53 -21.52 5.61
CA GLY A 125 3.87 -22.08 5.38
C GLY A 125 4.73 -21.40 4.31
N HIS A 126 4.28 -20.31 3.68
CA HIS A 126 5.04 -19.58 2.65
C HIS A 126 5.66 -18.29 3.20
N PRO A 127 6.95 -18.00 2.94
CA PRO A 127 7.60 -16.80 3.46
C PRO A 127 7.10 -15.52 2.76
N VAL A 128 6.76 -14.52 3.57
CA VAL A 128 6.23 -13.22 3.14
C VAL A 128 6.92 -12.05 3.86
N SER A 129 7.18 -11.00 3.10
CA SER A 129 7.62 -9.70 3.59
C SER A 129 6.56 -8.66 3.26
N LEU A 130 5.82 -8.22 4.28
CA LEU A 130 4.73 -7.25 4.18
C LEU A 130 5.21 -5.85 4.53
N ARG A 131 4.71 -4.86 3.79
CA ARG A 131 4.88 -3.44 4.09
C ARG A 131 3.56 -2.70 4.00
N LEU A 132 3.11 -2.17 5.13
CA LEU A 132 1.96 -1.28 5.21
C LEU A 132 2.43 0.16 5.11
N LEU A 133 2.13 0.83 4.01
CA LEU A 133 2.53 2.21 3.77
C LEU A 133 1.51 3.17 4.37
N SER A 134 1.99 4.27 4.97
CA SER A 134 1.08 5.29 5.51
C SER A 134 0.36 6.08 4.42
N ILE A 135 0.84 6.07 3.18
CA ILE A 135 0.19 6.75 2.05
C ILE A 135 0.56 6.04 0.72
N SER A 136 -0.28 6.13 -0.31
CA SER A 136 -0.16 5.40 -1.58
C SER A 136 1.00 5.83 -2.51
N PRO A 137 1.80 4.90 -3.08
CA PRO A 137 2.87 5.25 -4.01
C PRO A 137 2.41 6.18 -5.15
N GLU A 138 3.26 7.11 -5.59
CA GLU A 138 2.89 8.12 -6.61
C GLU A 138 2.41 7.51 -7.94
N ASN A 139 2.92 6.34 -8.29
CA ASN A 139 2.57 5.60 -9.50
C ASN A 139 1.31 4.75 -9.38
N ALA A 140 0.68 4.65 -8.20
CA ALA A 140 -0.52 3.85 -7.99
C ALA A 140 -1.76 4.47 -8.66
N GLY A 141 -1.76 5.80 -8.87
CA GLY A 141 -2.95 6.53 -9.28
C GLY A 141 -4.01 6.64 -8.17
N PRO A 142 -5.10 7.37 -8.40
CA PRO A 142 -6.15 7.52 -7.40
C PRO A 142 -6.94 6.23 -7.18
N GLY A 143 -7.35 5.98 -5.94
CA GLY A 143 -8.29 4.91 -5.58
C GLY A 143 -9.75 5.36 -5.58
N LEU A 144 -9.99 6.68 -5.53
CA LEU A 144 -11.31 7.30 -5.51
C LEU A 144 -11.29 8.64 -6.26
N ARG A 145 -12.42 9.01 -6.88
CA ARG A 145 -12.69 10.34 -7.43
C ARG A 145 -13.80 11.04 -6.65
N LEU A 146 -13.57 12.29 -6.25
CA LEU A 146 -14.54 13.15 -5.60
C LEU A 146 -14.95 14.29 -6.54
N PHE A 147 -16.24 14.36 -6.87
CA PHE A 147 -16.80 15.38 -7.76
C PHE A 147 -17.34 16.60 -6.99
N PRO A 148 -17.56 17.76 -7.66
CA PRO A 148 -17.93 19.01 -6.97
C PRO A 148 -19.33 18.97 -6.36
N ASN A 149 -20.17 18.03 -6.79
CA ASN A 149 -21.48 17.76 -6.24
C ASN A 149 -21.45 16.86 -4.99
N GLY A 150 -20.26 16.42 -4.56
CA GLY A 150 -20.06 15.52 -3.43
C GLY A 150 -20.15 14.03 -3.78
N ASP A 151 -20.33 13.68 -5.05
CA ASP A 151 -20.35 12.28 -5.47
C ASP A 151 -18.94 11.68 -5.41
N CYS A 152 -18.85 10.45 -4.91
CA CYS A 152 -17.63 9.66 -4.87
C CYS A 152 -17.74 8.48 -5.84
N GLN A 153 -16.76 8.31 -6.73
CA GLN A 153 -16.65 7.13 -7.61
C GLN A 153 -15.32 6.42 -7.42
N PRO A 154 -15.31 5.09 -7.20
CA PRO A 154 -14.08 4.31 -7.23
C PRO A 154 -13.54 4.27 -8.65
N THR A 155 -12.21 4.36 -8.77
CA THR A 155 -11.47 4.17 -10.02
C THR A 155 -11.21 2.70 -10.33
#